data_AF-A0A973I7R7-F1
#
_entry.id   AF-A0A973I7R7-F1
#
_cell.length_a   1.000
_cell.length_b   1.000
_cell.length_c   1.000
_cell.angle_alpha   90.00
_cell.angle_beta   90.00
_cell.angle_gamma   90.00
#
_symmetry.space_group_name_H-M   'P 1'
#
loop_
_entity.id
_entity.type
_entity.pdbx_description
1 polymer ?
#
loop_
_entity_poly.entity_id
_entity_poly.type
_entity_poly.pdbx_seq_one_letter_code
_entity_poly.pdbx_strand_id
1 'polypeptide(L)'
;MIQTPYLLFLGDAPDQLAAKVAQGIKDWRPENAVGQFRLPGCGADMGLIDMTLEEGLAAGAKTLVIGVANRGGVISDEWKVVLVEALKKGYDLAAGLHNLLRDEDDLQAAAKVHGRTLHDVRVPTVAYPIANGKKRSGKRVLAIGTDCSCGKMYTAMSMDAEMVKRGLKSDFRATGQTGILITGKGVPLDAVIADFMAGAVEYLTPDNDDDHWDHIEGQGSLFHVSYSGVTMALIHGGQPDALILCHEPTRTHMRGLPHYTLPTLAQLRDTALPIAQVGNPNCVVAGISVNTKALGEDEARAYLAELEDKMGLPATDPFRFGAAKLVDALLEL
;
A
#
# COMPACT_ATOMS: atom_id res chain seq x y z
N MET A 1 6.45 8.18 16.20
CA MET A 1 6.62 6.88 15.53
C MET A 1 5.71 5.89 16.22
N ILE A 2 5.00 5.05 15.46
CA ILE A 2 4.11 4.01 16.03
C ILE A 2 4.99 3.00 16.75
N GLN A 3 4.63 2.62 17.98
CA GLN A 3 5.48 1.78 18.82
C GLN A 3 5.30 0.30 18.48
N THR A 4 6.38 -0.39 18.15
CA THR A 4 6.40 -1.84 17.92
C THR A 4 6.78 -2.60 19.21
N PRO A 5 6.39 -3.88 19.35
CA PRO A 5 5.59 -4.67 18.42
C PRO A 5 4.08 -4.43 18.56
N TYR A 6 3.30 -5.01 17.64
CA TYR A 6 1.88 -4.79 17.42
C TYR A 6 1.06 -6.03 17.78
N LEU A 7 -0.14 -5.80 18.32
CA LEU A 7 -1.24 -6.76 18.24
C LEU A 7 -2.14 -6.36 17.06
N LEU A 8 -2.38 -7.27 16.11
CA LEU A 8 -3.18 -6.97 14.92
C LEU A 8 -4.67 -7.20 15.20
N PHE A 9 -5.44 -6.14 15.34
CA PHE A 9 -6.87 -6.21 15.56
C PHE A 9 -7.61 -6.41 14.23
N LEU A 10 -8.26 -7.56 14.07
CA LEU A 10 -9.02 -7.93 12.87
C LEU A 10 -10.52 -7.69 13.03
N GLY A 11 -10.98 -7.22 14.19
CA GLY A 11 -12.39 -6.97 14.45
C GLY A 11 -13.25 -8.18 14.07
N ASP A 12 -14.35 -7.91 13.39
CA ASP A 12 -15.27 -8.86 12.78
C ASP A 12 -15.16 -8.84 11.24
N ALA A 13 -13.94 -8.70 10.71
CA ALA A 13 -13.70 -8.60 9.26
C ALA A 13 -14.42 -9.73 8.50
N PRO A 14 -15.26 -9.43 7.49
CA PRO A 14 -16.11 -10.43 6.84
C PRO A 14 -15.32 -11.42 5.97
N ASP A 15 -14.13 -11.03 5.50
CA ASP A 15 -13.28 -11.83 4.62
C ASP A 15 -11.80 -11.39 4.72
N GLN A 16 -10.91 -12.18 4.13
CA GLN A 16 -9.47 -11.90 4.10
C GLN A 16 -9.12 -10.56 3.44
N LEU A 17 -9.93 -10.11 2.48
CA LEU A 17 -9.65 -8.90 1.71
C LEU A 17 -9.91 -7.63 2.53
N ALA A 18 -10.87 -7.68 3.46
CA ALA A 18 -11.11 -6.64 4.44
C ALA A 18 -9.92 -6.47 5.39
N ALA A 19 -9.21 -7.55 5.73
CA ALA A 19 -8.03 -7.55 6.60
C ALA A 19 -6.70 -7.30 5.86
N LYS A 20 -6.73 -6.68 4.66
CA LYS A 20 -5.53 -6.42 3.85
C LYS A 20 -4.43 -5.63 4.57
N VAL A 21 -4.80 -4.80 5.56
CA VAL A 21 -3.84 -3.99 6.32
C VAL A 21 -3.02 -4.88 7.24
N ALA A 22 -3.69 -5.74 8.03
CA ALA A 22 -3.02 -6.75 8.84
C ALA A 22 -2.17 -7.70 7.99
N GLN A 23 -2.70 -8.14 6.84
CA GLN A 23 -1.96 -9.01 5.93
C GLN A 23 -0.67 -8.36 5.45
N GLY A 24 -0.72 -7.08 5.04
CA GLY A 24 0.46 -6.34 4.62
C GLY A 24 1.51 -6.22 5.74
N ILE A 25 1.09 -5.93 6.97
CA ILE A 25 2.01 -5.90 8.11
C ILE A 25 2.64 -7.27 8.35
N LYS A 26 1.84 -8.33 8.35
CA LYS A 26 2.31 -9.71 8.57
C LYS A 26 3.26 -10.18 7.47
N ASP A 27 3.04 -9.80 6.22
CA ASP A 27 3.89 -10.20 5.10
C ASP A 27 5.22 -9.45 5.07
N TRP A 28 5.23 -8.15 5.43
CA TRP A 28 6.39 -7.28 5.25
C TRP A 28 7.15 -6.92 6.54
N ARG A 29 6.52 -7.09 7.70
CA ARG A 29 7.06 -6.89 9.04
C ARG A 29 6.52 -7.95 10.01
N PRO A 30 6.67 -9.25 9.72
CA PRO A 30 6.19 -10.32 10.61
C PRO A 30 6.75 -10.20 12.03
N GLU A 31 7.99 -9.72 12.18
CA GLU A 31 8.66 -9.48 13.46
C GLU A 31 7.99 -8.39 14.32
N ASN A 32 7.21 -7.51 13.69
CA ASN A 32 6.45 -6.49 14.38
C ASN A 32 5.08 -6.98 14.85
N ALA A 33 4.62 -8.19 14.52
CA ALA A 33 3.31 -8.68 14.93
C ALA A 33 3.45 -9.81 15.96
N VAL A 34 3.00 -9.58 17.21
CA VAL A 34 3.03 -10.64 18.24
C VAL A 34 1.92 -11.67 18.07
N GLY A 35 0.82 -11.27 17.43
CA GLY A 35 -0.39 -12.09 17.31
C GLY A 35 -1.51 -11.33 16.59
N GLN A 36 -2.68 -11.95 16.53
CA GLN A 36 -3.90 -11.35 16.01
C GLN A 36 -5.01 -11.36 17.08
N PHE A 37 -5.92 -10.40 17.02
CA PHE A 37 -7.11 -10.36 17.87
C PHE A 37 -8.36 -10.23 17.01
N ARG A 38 -9.20 -11.26 17.05
CA ARG A 38 -10.46 -11.40 16.30
C ARG A 38 -11.67 -11.31 17.22
N LEU A 39 -12.72 -10.65 16.75
CA LEU A 39 -14.06 -10.70 17.34
C LEU A 39 -14.86 -11.89 16.79
N PRO A 40 -15.93 -12.31 17.48
CA PRO A 40 -16.85 -13.31 16.96
C PRO A 40 -17.35 -12.94 15.54
N GLY A 41 -17.33 -13.90 14.63
CA GLY A 41 -17.75 -13.69 13.24
C GLY A 41 -16.65 -13.21 12.27
N CYS A 42 -15.43 -12.97 12.74
CA CYS A 42 -14.30 -12.65 11.87
C CYS A 42 -13.99 -13.79 10.89
N GLY A 43 -14.16 -13.53 9.59
CA GLY A 43 -13.84 -14.42 8.49
C GLY A 43 -12.40 -14.27 7.96
N ALA A 44 -11.59 -13.40 8.56
CA ALA A 44 -10.17 -13.23 8.23
C ALA A 44 -9.25 -13.99 9.19
N ASP A 45 -8.11 -14.44 8.68
CA ASP A 45 -7.05 -15.08 9.46
C ASP A 45 -5.67 -14.74 8.88
N MET A 46 -4.76 -14.23 9.71
CA MET A 46 -3.39 -13.94 9.28
C MET A 46 -2.47 -15.16 9.41
N GLY A 47 -2.96 -16.24 10.03
CA GLY A 47 -2.17 -17.41 10.44
C GLY A 47 -1.28 -17.11 11.65
N LEU A 48 -1.61 -16.06 12.41
CA LEU A 48 -0.95 -15.72 13.67
C LEU A 48 -1.72 -16.33 14.84
N ILE A 49 -1.05 -16.48 15.98
CA ILE A 49 -1.71 -16.90 17.21
C ILE A 49 -2.79 -15.88 17.62
N ASP A 50 -3.99 -16.37 17.92
CA ASP A 50 -5.04 -15.54 18.50
C ASP A 50 -4.66 -15.17 19.94
N MET A 51 -4.77 -13.88 20.26
CA MET A 51 -4.44 -13.34 21.56
C MET A 51 -5.54 -12.39 22.04
N THR A 52 -5.78 -12.42 23.35
CA THR A 52 -6.46 -11.36 24.08
C THR A 52 -5.56 -10.13 24.21
N LEU A 53 -6.13 -9.01 24.68
CA LEU A 53 -5.35 -7.80 24.97
C LEU A 53 -4.28 -8.06 26.04
N GLU A 54 -4.58 -8.84 27.06
CA GLU A 54 -3.68 -9.23 28.14
C GLU A 54 -2.51 -10.07 27.62
N GLU A 55 -2.80 -11.09 26.80
CA GLU A 55 -1.78 -11.94 26.18
C GLU A 55 -0.88 -11.13 25.25
N GLY A 56 -1.46 -10.21 24.45
CA GLY A 56 -0.68 -9.32 23.59
C GLY A 56 0.30 -8.43 24.38
N LEU A 57 -0.13 -7.86 25.51
CA LEU A 57 0.75 -7.04 26.37
C LEU A 57 1.84 -7.89 27.02
N ALA A 58 1.48 -9.08 27.49
CA ALA A 58 2.44 -10.03 28.06
C ALA A 58 3.47 -10.48 27.02
N ALA A 59 3.06 -10.60 25.75
CA ALA A 59 3.94 -10.83 24.60
C ALA A 59 4.74 -9.58 24.15
N GLY A 60 4.51 -8.43 24.81
CA GLY A 60 5.29 -7.21 24.61
C GLY A 60 4.68 -6.19 23.64
N ALA A 61 3.47 -6.43 23.11
CA ALA A 61 2.80 -5.48 22.23
C ALA A 61 2.68 -4.10 22.87
N LYS A 62 2.91 -3.06 22.06
CA LYS A 62 2.83 -1.65 22.47
C LYS A 62 1.65 -0.95 21.82
N THR A 63 1.32 -1.33 20.60
CA THR A 63 0.23 -0.73 19.83
C THR A 63 -0.76 -1.79 19.38
N LEU A 64 -2.06 -1.52 19.54
CA LEU A 64 -3.12 -2.27 18.89
C LEU A 64 -3.38 -1.62 17.53
N VAL A 65 -3.04 -2.34 16.45
CA VAL A 65 -3.19 -1.83 15.09
C VAL A 65 -4.50 -2.34 14.49
N ILE A 66 -5.37 -1.44 14.06
CA ILE A 66 -6.60 -1.80 13.35
C ILE A 66 -6.22 -2.28 11.94
N GLY A 67 -6.23 -3.60 11.79
CA GLY A 67 -5.78 -4.33 10.61
C GLY A 67 -6.82 -4.49 9.51
N VAL A 68 -7.97 -3.83 9.64
CA VAL A 68 -9.13 -3.98 8.77
C VAL A 68 -9.46 -2.66 8.08
N ALA A 69 -9.94 -2.77 6.84
CA ALA A 69 -10.56 -1.67 6.11
C ALA A 69 -11.97 -2.11 5.67
N ASN A 70 -12.99 -1.55 6.30
CA ASN A 70 -14.40 -1.72 5.91
C ASN A 70 -14.85 -0.61 4.94
N ARG A 71 -15.94 -0.86 4.22
CA ARG A 71 -16.52 0.15 3.32
C ARG A 71 -17.05 1.31 4.17
N GLY A 72 -16.57 2.52 3.92
CA GLY A 72 -16.89 3.70 4.72
C GLY A 72 -15.93 3.97 5.89
N GLY A 73 -15.05 3.02 6.25
CA GLY A 73 -14.03 3.23 7.28
C GLY A 73 -14.59 3.40 8.69
N VAL A 74 -15.77 2.84 9.00
CA VAL A 74 -16.51 3.05 10.25
C VAL A 74 -15.92 2.23 11.40
N ILE A 75 -15.97 2.76 12.61
CA ILE A 75 -15.62 2.04 13.85
C ILE A 75 -16.94 1.66 14.51
N SER A 76 -17.23 0.36 14.66
CA SER A 76 -18.49 -0.08 15.28
C SER A 76 -18.48 0.14 16.80
N ASP A 77 -19.66 0.09 17.43
CA ASP A 77 -19.76 0.18 18.89
C ASP A 77 -19.02 -0.98 19.58
N GLU A 78 -19.08 -2.19 19.01
CA GLU A 78 -18.35 -3.36 19.51
C GLU A 78 -16.84 -3.16 19.43
N TRP A 79 -16.34 -2.55 18.35
CA TRP A 79 -14.92 -2.23 18.23
C TRP A 79 -14.54 -1.18 19.25
N LYS A 80 -15.33 -0.11 19.43
CA LYS A 80 -15.03 0.96 20.40
C LYS A 80 -14.88 0.40 21.82
N VAL A 81 -15.72 -0.54 22.24
CA VAL A 81 -15.58 -1.20 23.56
C VAL A 81 -14.18 -1.81 23.72
N VAL A 82 -13.71 -2.54 22.71
CA VAL A 82 -12.38 -3.17 22.73
C VAL A 82 -11.25 -2.16 22.65
N LEU A 83 -11.39 -1.14 21.81
CA LEU A 83 -10.38 -0.08 21.63
C LEU A 83 -10.21 0.76 22.90
N VAL A 84 -11.30 1.11 23.58
CA VAL A 84 -11.26 1.79 24.89
C VAL A 84 -10.58 0.91 25.93
N GLU A 85 -10.88 -0.39 25.94
CA GLU A 85 -10.24 -1.32 26.87
C GLU A 85 -8.74 -1.50 26.57
N ALA A 86 -8.33 -1.51 25.31
CA ALA A 86 -6.93 -1.53 24.94
C ALA A 86 -6.17 -0.29 25.48
N LEU A 87 -6.76 0.90 25.33
CA LEU A 87 -6.20 2.14 25.89
C LEU A 87 -6.03 2.06 27.41
N LYS A 88 -7.05 1.56 28.13
CA LYS A 88 -7.01 1.35 29.59
C LYS A 88 -5.87 0.44 30.02
N LYS A 89 -5.61 -0.63 29.25
CA LYS A 89 -4.56 -1.62 29.57
C LYS A 89 -3.15 -1.17 29.18
N GLY A 90 -3.01 -0.07 28.45
CA GLY A 90 -1.71 0.53 28.15
C GLY A 90 -1.30 0.53 26.68
N TYR A 91 -2.16 0.06 25.77
CA TYR A 91 -1.90 0.14 24.33
C TYR A 91 -2.02 1.58 23.82
N ASP A 92 -1.13 1.93 22.89
CA ASP A 92 -1.45 2.96 21.88
C ASP A 92 -2.35 2.34 20.79
N LEU A 93 -3.10 3.16 20.06
CA LEU A 93 -3.91 2.71 18.92
C LEU A 93 -3.35 3.25 17.61
N ALA A 94 -3.41 2.45 16.54
CA ALA A 94 -3.09 2.92 15.19
C ALA A 94 -4.11 2.45 14.16
N ALA A 95 -4.54 3.35 13.28
CA ALA A 95 -5.52 3.06 12.25
C ALA A 95 -5.28 3.87 10.97
N GLY A 96 -5.65 3.27 9.84
CA GLY A 96 -5.73 3.93 8.53
C GLY A 96 -7.14 4.34 8.12
N LEU A 97 -8.14 4.16 8.97
CA LEU A 97 -9.55 4.35 8.63
C LEU A 97 -9.87 5.79 8.16
N HIS A 98 -10.97 5.93 7.41
CA HIS A 98 -11.50 7.26 7.07
C HIS A 98 -12.18 7.91 8.28
N ASN A 99 -12.86 7.12 9.12
CA ASN A 99 -13.27 7.57 10.44
C ASN A 99 -12.03 7.57 11.33
N LEU A 100 -11.58 8.76 11.73
CA LEU A 100 -10.34 8.91 12.48
C LEU A 100 -10.56 8.52 13.94
N LEU A 101 -9.56 7.87 14.55
CA LEU A 101 -9.57 7.54 15.98
C LEU A 101 -9.77 8.78 16.83
N ARG A 102 -9.13 9.89 16.44
CA ARG A 102 -9.23 11.17 17.14
C ARG A 102 -10.58 11.87 16.97
N ASP A 103 -11.47 11.40 16.10
CA ASP A 103 -12.80 12.00 15.94
C ASP A 103 -13.85 11.27 16.79
N GLU A 104 -13.46 10.17 17.46
CA GLU A 104 -14.29 9.43 18.41
C GLU A 104 -14.06 9.95 19.84
N ASP A 105 -15.06 10.61 20.42
CA ASP A 105 -14.99 11.23 21.75
C ASP A 105 -14.56 10.23 22.84
N ASP A 106 -15.10 9.01 22.81
CA ASP A 106 -14.78 7.96 23.78
C ASP A 106 -13.30 7.54 23.71
N LEU A 107 -12.74 7.44 22.49
CA LEU A 107 -11.34 7.06 22.28
C LEU A 107 -10.41 8.19 22.69
N GLN A 108 -10.74 9.44 22.36
CA GLN A 108 -9.98 10.61 22.80
C GLN A 108 -9.94 10.71 24.33
N ALA A 109 -11.10 10.58 24.99
CA ALA A 109 -11.21 10.65 26.43
C ALA A 109 -10.38 9.54 27.10
N ALA A 110 -10.52 8.29 26.65
CA ALA A 110 -9.74 7.17 27.16
C ALA A 110 -8.24 7.36 26.94
N ALA A 111 -7.81 7.77 25.74
CA ALA A 111 -6.41 8.00 25.44
C ALA A 111 -5.80 9.08 26.35
N LYS A 112 -6.53 10.18 26.58
CA LYS A 112 -6.10 11.26 27.48
C LYS A 112 -5.99 10.79 28.94
N VAL A 113 -6.99 10.07 29.45
CA VAL A 113 -7.01 9.58 30.83
C VAL A 113 -5.85 8.60 31.09
N HIS A 114 -5.55 7.74 30.12
CA HIS A 114 -4.53 6.70 30.26
C HIS A 114 -3.17 7.09 29.67
N GLY A 115 -3.00 8.35 29.24
CA GLY A 115 -1.75 8.87 28.69
C GLY A 115 -1.26 8.06 27.49
N ARG A 116 -2.16 7.67 26.59
CA ARG A 116 -1.92 6.88 25.37
C ARG A 116 -2.02 7.75 24.12
N THR A 117 -1.50 7.23 23.02
CA THR A 117 -1.49 7.91 21.72
C THR A 117 -2.46 7.26 20.73
N LEU A 118 -3.18 8.10 19.99
CA LEU A 118 -3.98 7.70 18.82
C LEU A 118 -3.22 8.05 17.55
N HIS A 119 -2.87 7.05 16.75
CA HIS A 119 -2.12 7.21 15.50
C HIS A 119 -3.04 7.08 14.29
N ASP A 120 -3.54 8.21 13.80
CA ASP A 120 -4.27 8.30 12.54
C ASP A 120 -3.32 8.47 11.36
N VAL A 121 -2.93 7.37 10.71
CA VAL A 121 -1.95 7.41 9.61
C VAL A 121 -2.48 8.07 8.33
N ARG A 122 -3.79 8.36 8.31
CA ARG A 122 -4.45 9.02 7.19
C ARG A 122 -4.48 10.54 7.27
N VAL A 123 -3.93 11.12 8.35
CA VAL A 123 -3.86 12.58 8.50
C VAL A 123 -2.53 13.07 7.90
N PRO A 124 -2.55 13.92 6.87
CA PRO A 124 -1.36 14.63 6.42
C PRO A 124 -0.74 15.44 7.57
N THR A 125 0.53 15.18 7.89
CA THR A 125 1.26 15.89 8.96
C THR A 125 2.12 17.04 8.43
N VAL A 126 2.17 17.21 7.11
CA VAL A 126 2.96 18.21 6.40
C VAL A 126 2.02 19.04 5.53
N ALA A 127 2.23 20.36 5.51
CA ALA A 127 1.59 21.24 4.55
C ALA A 127 2.33 21.13 3.21
N TYR A 128 1.83 20.27 2.33
CA TYR A 128 2.46 20.07 1.02
C TYR A 128 2.27 21.29 0.12
N PRO A 129 3.30 21.70 -0.63
CA PRO A 129 3.17 22.76 -1.61
C PRO A 129 2.39 22.28 -2.84
N ILE A 130 2.01 23.20 -3.70
CA ILE A 130 1.63 22.86 -5.09
C ILE A 130 2.90 22.33 -5.79
N ALA A 131 2.74 21.29 -6.62
CA ALA A 131 3.82 20.75 -7.43
C ALA A 131 4.47 21.84 -8.30
N ASN A 132 5.81 21.82 -8.40
CA ASN A 132 6.56 22.75 -9.26
C ASN A 132 7.08 22.08 -10.54
N GLY A 133 6.97 20.75 -10.67
CA GLY A 133 7.33 19.99 -11.86
C GLY A 133 8.82 19.93 -12.17
N LYS A 134 9.69 20.40 -11.27
CA LYS A 134 11.14 20.30 -11.46
C LYS A 134 11.57 18.85 -11.25
N LYS A 135 12.18 18.26 -12.29
CA LYS A 135 12.77 16.92 -12.22
C LYS A 135 13.79 16.86 -11.08
N ARG A 136 13.63 15.87 -10.22
CA ARG A 136 14.51 15.58 -9.10
C ARG A 136 15.62 14.61 -9.52
N SER A 137 16.80 14.69 -8.89
CA SER A 137 17.90 13.73 -9.13
C SER A 137 17.57 12.34 -8.58
N GLY A 138 18.33 11.32 -8.99
CA GLY A 138 18.01 9.91 -8.74
C GLY A 138 16.88 9.37 -9.64
N LYS A 139 16.62 8.07 -9.51
CA LYS A 139 15.69 7.32 -10.36
C LYS A 139 14.38 7.02 -9.62
N ARG A 140 13.26 7.02 -10.36
CA ARG A 140 11.93 6.77 -9.80
C ARG A 140 11.20 5.69 -10.59
N VAL A 141 10.65 4.71 -9.90
CA VAL A 141 9.75 3.70 -10.49
C VAL A 141 8.38 3.79 -9.85
N LEU A 142 7.33 3.80 -10.67
CA LEU A 142 5.94 3.83 -10.21
C LEU A 142 5.19 2.58 -10.67
N ALA A 143 4.63 1.86 -9.71
CA ALA A 143 3.68 0.80 -9.99
C ALA A 143 2.31 1.41 -10.35
N ILE A 144 1.82 1.20 -11.57
CA ILE A 144 0.45 1.56 -11.98
C ILE A 144 -0.33 0.28 -12.25
N GLY A 145 -1.66 0.30 -12.30
CA GLY A 145 -2.40 -0.95 -12.48
C GLY A 145 -3.72 -0.80 -13.19
N THR A 146 -4.23 -1.93 -13.68
CA THR A 146 -5.51 -2.00 -14.40
C THR A 146 -6.69 -1.65 -13.48
N ASP A 147 -6.53 -1.87 -12.17
CA ASP A 147 -7.54 -1.61 -11.15
C ASP A 147 -6.91 -1.32 -9.77
N CYS A 148 -7.71 -0.99 -8.76
CA CYS A 148 -7.32 -0.95 -7.37
C CYS A 148 -7.00 -2.35 -6.83
N SER A 149 -6.13 -2.46 -5.81
CA SER A 149 -5.84 -3.76 -5.16
C SER A 149 -5.44 -4.91 -6.12
N CYS A 150 -4.57 -4.60 -7.08
CA CYS A 150 -3.98 -5.58 -8.02
C CYS A 150 -2.49 -5.85 -7.74
N GLY A 151 -2.00 -5.50 -6.55
CA GLY A 151 -0.62 -5.81 -6.13
C GLY A 151 0.39 -4.65 -6.18
N LYS A 152 0.01 -3.43 -6.59
CA LYS A 152 0.94 -2.29 -6.74
C LYS A 152 1.90 -2.04 -5.55
N MET A 153 1.39 -2.08 -4.31
CA MET A 153 2.23 -1.96 -3.11
C MET A 153 3.21 -3.13 -2.99
N TYR A 154 2.73 -4.37 -3.18
CA TYR A 154 3.57 -5.56 -3.12
C TYR A 154 4.63 -5.55 -4.22
N THR A 155 4.31 -5.06 -5.41
CA THR A 155 5.29 -4.87 -6.49
C THR A 155 6.42 -3.95 -6.06
N ALA A 156 6.08 -2.74 -5.60
CA ALA A 156 7.08 -1.76 -5.18
C ALA A 156 7.92 -2.27 -3.99
N MET A 157 7.29 -2.87 -2.98
CA MET A 157 8.01 -3.44 -1.83
C MET A 157 8.89 -4.64 -2.19
N SER A 158 8.46 -5.51 -3.10
CA SER A 158 9.26 -6.67 -3.52
C SER A 158 10.48 -6.24 -4.31
N MET A 159 10.34 -5.20 -5.16
CA MET A 159 11.45 -4.65 -5.93
C MET A 159 12.46 -3.92 -5.03
N ASP A 160 11.99 -3.11 -4.08
CA ASP A 160 12.81 -2.47 -3.04
C ASP A 160 13.59 -3.52 -2.23
N ALA A 161 12.91 -4.54 -1.72
CA ALA A 161 13.55 -5.63 -0.96
C ALA A 161 14.61 -6.38 -1.78
N GLU A 162 14.33 -6.65 -3.07
CA GLU A 162 15.30 -7.29 -3.96
C GLU A 162 16.50 -6.39 -4.28
N MET A 163 16.29 -5.07 -4.46
CA MET A 163 17.39 -4.12 -4.65
C MET A 163 18.26 -3.99 -3.41
N VAL A 164 17.67 -3.85 -2.23
CA VAL A 164 18.40 -3.79 -0.94
C VAL A 164 19.19 -5.08 -0.72
N LYS A 165 18.61 -6.24 -1.01
CA LYS A 165 19.30 -7.54 -0.93
C LYS A 165 20.54 -7.61 -1.84
N ARG A 166 20.54 -6.89 -2.96
CA ARG A 166 21.68 -6.77 -3.89
C ARG A 166 22.68 -5.67 -3.51
N GLY A 167 22.45 -4.95 -2.41
CA GLY A 167 23.29 -3.83 -1.98
C GLY A 167 23.11 -2.56 -2.81
N LEU A 168 21.99 -2.43 -3.53
CA LEU A 168 21.65 -1.23 -4.30
C LEU A 168 20.99 -0.17 -3.40
N LYS A 169 21.10 1.10 -3.80
CA LYS A 169 20.45 2.23 -3.11
C LYS A 169 18.99 2.27 -3.51
N SER A 170 18.10 1.99 -2.55
CA SER A 170 16.68 1.88 -2.82
C SER A 170 15.86 2.29 -1.59
N ASP A 171 14.75 2.99 -1.83
CA ASP A 171 13.75 3.31 -0.81
C ASP A 171 12.33 3.03 -1.34
N PHE A 172 11.56 2.24 -0.61
CA PHE A 172 10.10 2.20 -0.77
C PHE A 172 9.44 3.49 -0.27
N ARG A 173 8.58 4.07 -1.11
CA ARG A 173 7.87 5.33 -0.87
C ARG A 173 6.37 5.06 -0.70
N ALA A 174 5.94 4.97 0.55
CA ALA A 174 4.55 4.70 0.91
C ALA A 174 3.61 5.87 0.57
N THR A 175 2.52 5.56 -0.12
CA THR A 175 1.50 6.53 -0.59
C THR A 175 0.11 6.21 -0.05
N GLY A 176 -0.03 5.12 0.70
CA GLY A 176 -1.28 4.70 1.32
C GLY A 176 -1.10 4.26 2.78
N GLN A 177 -2.24 4.17 3.49
CA GLN A 177 -2.30 3.80 4.91
C GLN A 177 -1.51 2.52 5.24
N THR A 178 -1.55 1.50 4.37
CA THR A 178 -0.95 0.19 4.64
C THR A 178 0.57 0.30 4.55
N GLY A 179 1.09 0.94 3.51
CA GLY A 179 2.52 1.23 3.40
C GLY A 179 3.05 2.05 4.58
N ILE A 180 2.27 3.03 5.06
CA ILE A 180 2.65 3.85 6.22
C ILE A 180 2.67 3.02 7.51
N LEU A 181 1.68 2.14 7.74
CA LEU A 181 1.68 1.26 8.92
C LEU A 181 2.82 0.24 8.90
N ILE A 182 3.25 -0.18 7.71
CA ILE A 182 4.38 -1.10 7.51
C ILE A 182 5.73 -0.40 7.73
N THR A 183 5.90 0.82 7.20
CA THR A 183 7.21 1.50 7.18
C THR A 183 7.38 2.58 8.24
N GLY A 184 6.30 3.05 8.86
CA GLY A 184 6.28 4.14 9.82
C GLY A 184 6.43 5.54 9.21
N LYS A 185 6.56 5.66 7.88
CA LYS A 185 6.71 6.94 7.14
C LYS A 185 5.94 6.90 5.82
N GLY A 186 5.61 8.06 5.27
CA GLY A 186 4.96 8.17 3.95
C GLY A 186 3.93 9.29 3.88
N VAL A 187 3.14 9.27 2.81
CA VAL A 187 2.08 10.25 2.55
C VAL A 187 0.75 9.52 2.35
N PRO A 188 -0.30 9.80 3.13
CA PRO A 188 -1.63 9.23 2.88
C PRO A 188 -2.29 10.00 1.72
N LEU A 189 -1.89 9.68 0.48
CA LEU A 189 -2.15 10.53 -0.68
C LEU A 189 -3.65 10.72 -0.95
N ASP A 190 -4.47 9.72 -0.65
CA ASP A 190 -5.92 9.77 -0.82
C ASP A 190 -6.64 10.73 0.15
N ALA A 191 -5.94 11.20 1.19
CA ALA A 191 -6.43 12.20 2.15
C ALA A 191 -5.79 13.58 1.93
N VAL A 192 -4.94 13.74 0.91
CA VAL A 192 -4.37 15.03 0.54
C VAL A 192 -5.37 15.78 -0.35
N ILE A 193 -5.59 17.07 -0.08
CA ILE A 193 -6.44 17.93 -0.91
C ILE A 193 -5.88 17.97 -2.33
N ALA A 194 -6.75 17.89 -3.34
CA ALA A 194 -6.40 17.66 -4.75
C ALA A 194 -5.25 18.56 -5.27
N ASP A 195 -5.30 19.86 -4.99
CA ASP A 195 -4.28 20.84 -5.44
C ASP A 195 -2.85 20.52 -4.97
N PHE A 196 -2.71 19.76 -3.88
CA PHE A 196 -1.42 19.47 -3.26
C PHE A 196 -0.99 18.01 -3.46
N MET A 197 -1.79 17.15 -4.11
CA MET A 197 -1.46 15.73 -4.24
C MET A 197 -0.13 15.52 -4.97
N ALA A 198 0.08 16.17 -6.13
CA ALA A 198 1.33 16.03 -6.87
C ALA A 198 2.53 16.61 -6.10
N GLY A 199 2.36 17.71 -5.37
CA GLY A 199 3.42 18.29 -4.55
C GLY A 199 3.77 17.44 -3.33
N ALA A 200 2.80 16.68 -2.80
CA ALA A 200 3.04 15.69 -1.76
C ALA A 200 3.89 14.51 -2.28
N VAL A 201 3.71 14.13 -3.55
CA VAL A 201 4.56 13.11 -4.19
C VAL A 201 5.97 13.65 -4.44
N GLU A 202 6.13 14.90 -4.92
CA GLU A 202 7.45 15.54 -5.04
C GLU A 202 8.20 15.61 -3.70
N TYR A 203 7.48 15.90 -2.61
CA TYR A 203 8.04 15.91 -1.26
C TYR A 203 8.48 14.51 -0.82
N LEU A 204 7.70 13.49 -1.17
CA LEU A 204 7.99 12.10 -0.82
C LEU A 204 9.22 11.54 -1.55
N THR A 205 9.50 12.03 -2.77
CA THR A 205 10.60 11.60 -3.64
C THR A 205 11.61 12.73 -3.91
N PRO A 206 12.35 13.19 -2.87
CA PRO A 206 13.28 14.31 -2.99
C PRO A 206 14.48 13.98 -3.91
N ASP A 207 15.36 14.96 -4.11
CA ASP A 207 16.64 14.74 -4.77
C ASP A 207 17.45 13.64 -4.05
N ASN A 208 18.07 12.76 -4.82
CA ASN A 208 18.86 11.62 -4.34
C ASN A 208 20.08 11.38 -5.25
N ASP A 209 20.93 10.41 -4.88
CA ASP A 209 22.06 10.00 -5.73
C ASP A 209 21.56 9.47 -7.10
N ASP A 210 22.34 9.68 -8.16
CA ASP A 210 21.95 9.33 -9.54
C ASP A 210 21.59 7.83 -9.73
N ASP A 211 22.15 6.95 -8.90
CA ASP A 211 21.93 5.50 -8.88
C ASP A 211 20.90 5.03 -7.84
N HIS A 212 20.29 5.94 -7.07
CA HIS A 212 19.25 5.60 -6.10
C HIS A 212 17.87 5.42 -6.76
N TRP A 213 17.14 4.38 -6.36
CA TRP A 213 15.77 4.11 -6.80
C TRP A 213 14.72 4.36 -5.73
N ASP A 214 13.83 5.31 -6.01
CA ASP A 214 12.58 5.48 -5.26
C ASP A 214 11.48 4.57 -5.85
N HIS A 215 11.03 3.58 -5.07
CA HIS A 215 9.91 2.70 -5.43
C HIS A 215 8.60 3.29 -4.92
N ILE A 216 7.90 4.01 -5.79
CA ILE A 216 6.65 4.70 -5.46
C ILE A 216 5.50 3.69 -5.39
N GLU A 217 4.88 3.58 -4.21
CA GLU A 217 3.66 2.79 -4.03
C GLU A 217 2.55 3.33 -4.94
N GLY A 218 2.01 2.47 -5.80
CA GLY A 218 0.91 2.83 -6.67
C GLY A 218 -0.45 2.85 -5.98
N GLN A 219 -1.25 3.90 -6.24
CA GLN A 219 -2.65 4.01 -5.81
C GLN A 219 -3.60 4.08 -7.01
N GLY A 220 -4.85 3.65 -6.80
CA GLY A 220 -5.92 3.79 -7.79
C GLY A 220 -5.68 3.04 -9.11
N SER A 221 -6.29 3.54 -10.17
CA SER A 221 -6.04 3.22 -11.58
C SER A 221 -6.55 4.40 -12.41
N LEU A 222 -5.84 4.76 -13.50
CA LEU A 222 -6.31 5.79 -14.44
C LEU A 222 -7.69 5.48 -15.03
N PHE A 223 -8.07 4.19 -15.08
CA PHE A 223 -9.37 3.74 -15.59
C PHE A 223 -10.44 3.67 -14.50
N HIS A 224 -10.06 3.64 -13.22
CA HIS A 224 -11.03 3.54 -12.14
C HIS A 224 -11.70 4.89 -11.87
N VAL A 225 -12.97 5.03 -12.23
CA VAL A 225 -13.71 6.31 -12.20
C VAL A 225 -13.72 7.02 -10.84
N SER A 226 -13.59 6.28 -9.73
CA SER A 226 -13.52 6.89 -8.39
C SER A 226 -12.12 7.34 -7.95
N TYR A 227 -11.05 6.82 -8.56
CA TYR A 227 -9.68 6.92 -8.01
C TYR A 227 -8.61 7.33 -9.03
N SER A 228 -9.00 7.66 -10.26
CA SER A 228 -8.08 8.04 -11.35
C SER A 228 -7.26 9.28 -11.03
N GLY A 229 -7.84 10.25 -10.30
CA GLY A 229 -7.15 11.47 -9.88
C GLY A 229 -5.89 11.20 -9.03
N VAL A 230 -5.93 10.19 -8.16
CA VAL A 230 -4.78 9.82 -7.32
C VAL A 230 -3.65 9.23 -8.17
N THR A 231 -3.97 8.36 -9.13
CA THR A 231 -2.97 7.81 -10.06
C THR A 231 -2.34 8.90 -10.93
N MET A 232 -3.13 9.87 -11.39
CA MET A 232 -2.62 11.02 -12.15
C MET A 232 -1.63 11.85 -11.33
N ALA A 233 -1.94 12.12 -10.06
CA ALA A 233 -1.06 12.86 -9.16
C ALA A 233 0.27 12.12 -8.92
N LEU A 234 0.24 10.79 -8.78
CA LEU A 234 1.44 9.96 -8.67
C LEU A 234 2.33 10.03 -9.91
N ILE A 235 1.73 10.00 -11.10
CA ILE A 235 2.49 10.06 -12.36
C ILE A 235 3.19 11.42 -12.49
N HIS A 236 2.45 12.53 -12.33
CA HIS A 236 3.02 13.87 -12.53
C HIS A 236 3.94 14.30 -11.39
N GLY A 237 3.56 14.05 -10.13
CA GLY A 237 4.41 14.40 -8.99
C GLY A 237 5.62 13.48 -8.83
N GLY A 238 5.50 12.23 -9.29
CA GLY A 238 6.58 11.25 -9.23
C GLY A 238 7.56 11.33 -10.39
N GLN A 239 7.21 11.94 -11.53
CA GLN A 239 8.04 12.02 -12.74
C GLN A 239 8.87 10.75 -13.01
N PRO A 240 8.24 9.55 -13.01
CA PRO A 240 8.97 8.28 -12.97
C PRO A 240 9.86 8.11 -14.19
N ASP A 241 11.01 7.47 -14.01
CA ASP A 241 11.84 6.96 -15.11
C ASP A 241 11.29 5.64 -15.66
N ALA A 242 10.59 4.87 -14.82
CA ALA A 242 9.96 3.62 -15.21
C ALA A 242 8.55 3.44 -14.62
N LEU A 243 7.67 2.84 -15.42
CA LEU A 243 6.37 2.32 -14.97
C LEU A 243 6.41 0.80 -14.92
N ILE A 244 5.80 0.22 -13.88
CA ILE A 244 5.50 -1.22 -13.82
C ILE A 244 3.98 -1.40 -13.88
N LEU A 245 3.51 -2.18 -14.86
CA LEU A 245 2.07 -2.42 -15.04
C LEU A 245 1.60 -3.55 -14.14
N CYS A 246 0.65 -3.28 -13.26
CA CYS A 246 0.14 -4.22 -12.28
C CYS A 246 -1.25 -4.75 -12.66
N HIS A 247 -1.44 -6.06 -12.61
CA HIS A 247 -2.68 -6.70 -13.03
C HIS A 247 -3.06 -7.87 -12.12
N GLU A 248 -4.35 -8.18 -12.06
CA GLU A 248 -4.88 -9.37 -11.40
C GLU A 248 -5.86 -10.03 -12.39
N PRO A 249 -5.52 -11.22 -12.92
CA PRO A 249 -6.10 -11.73 -14.16
C PRO A 249 -7.49 -12.35 -14.00
N THR A 250 -7.93 -12.64 -12.78
CA THR A 250 -9.24 -13.27 -12.53
C THR A 250 -10.36 -12.25 -12.37
N ARG A 251 -10.03 -10.96 -12.34
CA ARG A 251 -11.01 -9.91 -12.10
C ARG A 251 -11.92 -9.68 -13.31
N THR A 252 -13.22 -9.69 -13.06
CA THR A 252 -14.24 -9.52 -14.11
C THR A 252 -14.77 -8.09 -14.21
N HIS A 253 -14.67 -7.29 -13.14
CA HIS A 253 -15.10 -5.90 -13.09
C HIS A 253 -14.22 -5.07 -12.16
N MET A 254 -14.24 -3.74 -12.30
CA MET A 254 -13.52 -2.84 -11.39
C MET A 254 -13.99 -3.01 -9.94
N ARG A 255 -13.05 -2.95 -9.00
CA ARG A 255 -13.33 -3.19 -7.58
C ARG A 255 -14.35 -2.18 -7.03
N GLY A 256 -15.47 -2.69 -6.54
CA GLY A 256 -16.55 -1.86 -5.97
C GLY A 256 -17.48 -1.21 -7.00
N LEU A 257 -17.25 -1.49 -8.30
CA LEU A 257 -18.00 -0.95 -9.42
C LEU A 257 -18.37 -2.09 -10.40
N PRO A 258 -19.39 -2.91 -10.07
CA PRO A 258 -19.72 -4.12 -10.83
C PRO A 258 -20.16 -3.88 -12.28
N HIS A 259 -20.48 -2.62 -12.63
CA HIS A 259 -20.93 -2.22 -13.96
C HIS A 259 -19.78 -1.75 -14.89
N TYR A 260 -18.53 -1.73 -14.41
CA TYR A 260 -17.38 -1.28 -15.16
C TYR A 260 -16.39 -2.42 -15.40
N THR A 261 -15.94 -2.59 -16.65
CA THR A 261 -14.93 -3.59 -17.04
C THR A 261 -13.51 -3.05 -16.85
N LEU A 262 -12.53 -3.94 -16.79
CA LEU A 262 -11.13 -3.54 -16.68
C LEU A 262 -10.54 -3.14 -18.05
N PRO A 263 -9.55 -2.23 -18.09
CA PRO A 263 -8.73 -2.07 -19.28
C PRO A 263 -7.83 -3.29 -19.49
N THR A 264 -7.44 -3.53 -20.73
CA THR A 264 -6.30 -4.40 -21.04
C THR A 264 -4.99 -3.76 -20.58
N LEU A 265 -3.96 -4.58 -20.38
CA LEU A 265 -2.61 -4.08 -20.08
C LEU A 265 -2.05 -3.17 -21.19
N ALA A 266 -2.36 -3.46 -22.46
CA ALA A 266 -2.00 -2.60 -23.59
C ALA A 266 -2.67 -1.22 -23.49
N GLN A 267 -3.98 -1.17 -23.21
CA GLN A 267 -4.69 0.09 -22.99
C GLN A 267 -4.11 0.87 -21.80
N LEU A 268 -3.76 0.19 -20.70
CA LEU A 268 -3.09 0.84 -19.56
C LEU A 268 -1.75 1.44 -19.97
N ARG A 269 -0.89 0.67 -20.66
CA ARG A 269 0.41 1.13 -21.18
C ARG A 269 0.25 2.36 -22.06
N ASP A 270 -0.59 2.23 -23.09
CA ASP A 270 -0.75 3.22 -24.15
C ASP A 270 -1.43 4.51 -23.65
N THR A 271 -2.15 4.44 -22.53
CA THR A 271 -2.72 5.61 -21.85
C THR A 271 -1.73 6.24 -20.88
N ALA A 272 -1.08 5.44 -20.04
CA ALA A 272 -0.25 5.97 -18.95
C ALA A 272 1.10 6.50 -19.43
N LEU A 273 1.73 5.85 -20.41
CA LEU A 273 3.07 6.21 -20.86
C LEU A 273 3.14 7.64 -21.44
N PRO A 274 2.24 8.06 -22.36
CA PRO A 274 2.26 9.43 -22.86
C PRO A 274 2.05 10.48 -21.76
N ILE A 275 1.20 10.18 -20.77
CA ILE A 275 0.96 11.05 -19.62
C ILE A 275 2.23 11.18 -18.78
N ALA A 276 2.90 10.07 -18.47
CA ALA A 276 4.15 10.09 -17.73
C ALA A 276 5.26 10.85 -18.48
N GLN A 277 5.28 10.74 -19.80
CA GLN A 277 6.24 11.45 -20.66
C GLN A 277 6.05 12.97 -20.70
N VAL A 278 4.90 13.49 -20.27
CA VAL A 278 4.73 14.93 -20.01
C VAL A 278 5.64 15.40 -18.87
N GLY A 279 5.75 14.59 -17.81
CA GLY A 279 6.59 14.91 -16.64
C GLY A 279 8.05 14.48 -16.79
N ASN A 280 8.30 13.37 -17.50
CA ASN A 280 9.64 12.85 -17.77
C ASN A 280 9.69 12.23 -19.19
N PRO A 281 10.20 12.95 -20.21
CA PRO A 281 10.20 12.47 -21.60
C PRO A 281 10.90 11.13 -21.83
N ASN A 282 11.79 10.73 -20.91
CA ASN A 282 12.53 9.47 -20.98
C ASN A 282 11.83 8.32 -20.23
N CYS A 283 10.65 8.53 -19.67
CA CYS A 283 9.90 7.48 -18.98
C CYS A 283 9.64 6.32 -19.94
N VAL A 284 9.82 5.09 -19.46
CA VAL A 284 9.50 3.85 -20.16
C VAL A 284 8.53 2.99 -19.36
N VAL A 285 7.95 1.96 -19.99
CA VAL A 285 7.30 0.86 -19.28
C VAL A 285 8.29 -0.28 -19.21
N ALA A 286 8.77 -0.60 -18.01
CA ALA A 286 9.89 -1.51 -17.81
C ALA A 286 9.46 -2.98 -17.61
N GLY A 287 8.21 -3.23 -17.18
CA GLY A 287 7.76 -4.59 -16.93
C GLY A 287 6.34 -4.70 -16.41
N ILE A 288 5.94 -5.94 -16.13
CA ILE A 288 4.58 -6.30 -15.73
C ILE A 288 4.62 -7.13 -14.45
N SER A 289 3.84 -6.70 -13.47
CA SER A 289 3.62 -7.39 -12.21
C SER A 289 2.22 -7.99 -12.19
N VAL A 290 2.10 -9.30 -12.06
CA VAL A 290 0.80 -9.97 -12.02
C VAL A 290 0.57 -10.55 -10.63
N ASN A 291 -0.55 -10.22 -10.02
CA ASN A 291 -1.02 -10.90 -8.82
C ASN A 291 -1.65 -12.24 -9.23
N THR A 292 -0.92 -13.34 -9.03
CA THR A 292 -1.34 -14.69 -9.42
C THR A 292 -1.91 -15.50 -8.26
N LYS A 293 -2.26 -14.84 -7.14
CA LYS A 293 -2.74 -15.52 -5.91
C LYS A 293 -3.94 -16.46 -6.15
N ALA A 294 -4.81 -16.12 -7.10
CA ALA A 294 -6.01 -16.90 -7.42
C ALA A 294 -5.74 -18.02 -8.46
N LEU A 295 -4.53 -18.11 -9.01
CA LEU A 295 -4.17 -19.08 -10.03
C LEU A 295 -3.36 -20.25 -9.44
N GLY A 296 -3.51 -21.43 -10.05
CA GLY A 296 -2.58 -22.54 -9.84
C GLY A 296 -1.16 -22.17 -10.26
N GLU A 297 -0.13 -22.86 -9.75
CA GLU A 297 1.25 -22.50 -10.08
C GLU A 297 1.58 -22.62 -11.58
N ASP A 298 1.20 -23.74 -12.21
CA ASP A 298 1.45 -23.97 -13.63
C ASP A 298 0.69 -22.96 -14.50
N GLU A 299 -0.56 -22.69 -14.14
CA GLU A 299 -1.40 -21.67 -14.80
C GLU A 299 -0.79 -20.27 -14.65
N ALA A 300 -0.30 -19.91 -13.46
CA ALA A 300 0.36 -18.64 -13.22
C ALA A 300 1.63 -18.48 -14.08
N ARG A 301 2.48 -19.52 -14.15
CA ARG A 301 3.70 -19.50 -14.97
C ARG A 301 3.39 -19.42 -16.46
N ALA A 302 2.41 -20.18 -16.94
CA ALA A 302 1.97 -20.12 -18.32
C ALA A 302 1.41 -18.74 -18.69
N TYR A 303 0.57 -18.17 -17.83
CA TYR A 303 0.01 -16.83 -18.02
C TYR A 303 1.10 -15.76 -18.09
N LEU A 304 2.10 -15.83 -17.21
CA LEU A 304 3.24 -14.92 -17.23
C LEU A 304 4.03 -15.03 -18.54
N ALA A 305 4.34 -16.25 -19.00
CA ALA A 305 5.07 -16.46 -20.25
C ALA A 305 4.30 -15.94 -21.48
N GLU A 306 3.00 -16.22 -21.58
CA GLU A 306 2.15 -15.67 -22.65
C GLU A 306 2.17 -14.13 -22.64
N LEU A 307 2.18 -13.54 -21.46
CA LEU A 307 2.20 -12.10 -21.31
C LEU A 307 3.53 -11.48 -21.75
N GLU A 308 4.65 -12.14 -21.47
CA GLU A 308 5.97 -11.73 -21.97
C GLU A 308 6.00 -11.75 -23.50
N ASP A 309 5.54 -12.86 -24.11
CA ASP A 309 5.49 -13.00 -25.57
C ASP A 309 4.60 -11.92 -26.21
N LYS A 310 3.44 -11.66 -25.61
CA LYS A 310 2.45 -10.70 -26.14
C LYS A 310 2.87 -9.24 -25.98
N MET A 311 3.48 -8.90 -24.86
CA MET A 311 3.80 -7.51 -24.51
C MET A 311 5.24 -7.12 -24.84
N GLY A 312 6.12 -8.11 -25.04
CA GLY A 312 7.56 -7.89 -25.22
C GLY A 312 8.22 -7.27 -23.98
N LEU A 313 7.67 -7.54 -22.79
CA LEU A 313 8.09 -6.96 -21.52
C LEU A 313 8.28 -8.06 -20.48
N PRO A 314 9.25 -7.94 -19.56
CA PRO A 314 9.42 -8.91 -18.49
C PRO A 314 8.17 -8.96 -17.61
N ALA A 315 7.70 -10.16 -17.30
CA ALA A 315 6.54 -10.39 -16.45
C ALA A 315 6.88 -11.37 -15.30
N THR A 316 6.40 -11.05 -14.11
CA THR A 316 6.49 -11.93 -12.94
C THR A 316 5.36 -11.66 -11.95
N ASP A 317 5.12 -12.59 -11.03
CA ASP A 317 4.50 -12.29 -9.74
C ASP A 317 5.63 -12.01 -8.75
N PRO A 318 5.89 -10.74 -8.39
CA PRO A 318 7.09 -10.39 -7.63
C PRO A 318 7.05 -10.90 -6.19
N PHE A 319 5.85 -11.15 -5.65
CA PHE A 319 5.69 -11.68 -4.31
C PHE A 319 5.81 -13.21 -4.30
N ARG A 320 5.22 -13.89 -5.29
CA ARG A 320 5.23 -15.36 -5.36
C ARG A 320 6.52 -15.94 -5.94
N PHE A 321 7.08 -15.31 -6.98
CA PHE A 321 8.22 -15.84 -7.75
C PHE A 321 9.48 -14.96 -7.66
N GLY A 322 9.40 -13.82 -6.97
CA GLY A 322 10.49 -12.87 -6.79
C GLY A 322 10.52 -11.76 -7.84
N ALA A 323 11.13 -10.63 -7.46
CA ALA A 323 11.14 -9.39 -8.22
C ALA A 323 12.38 -9.20 -9.12
N ALA A 324 13.31 -10.17 -9.13
CA ALA A 324 14.60 -10.07 -9.81
C ALA A 324 14.49 -9.61 -11.27
N LYS A 325 13.59 -10.24 -12.04
CA LYS A 325 13.37 -9.92 -13.46
C LYS A 325 12.96 -8.46 -13.69
N LEU A 326 12.16 -7.88 -12.78
CA LEU A 326 11.74 -6.48 -12.88
C LEU A 326 12.86 -5.53 -12.45
N VAL A 327 13.65 -5.91 -11.45
CA VAL A 327 14.82 -5.15 -11.02
C VAL A 327 15.88 -5.11 -12.12
N ASP A 328 16.16 -6.24 -12.78
CA ASP A 328 17.11 -6.31 -13.89
C ASP A 328 16.74 -5.33 -15.01
N ALA A 329 15.45 -5.27 -15.36
CA ALA A 329 14.94 -4.32 -16.35
C ALA A 329 15.09 -2.84 -15.95
N LEU A 330 15.08 -2.53 -14.65
CA LEU A 330 15.35 -1.16 -14.18
C LEU A 330 16.83 -0.80 -14.26
N LEU A 331 17.74 -1.77 -14.04
CA LEU A 331 19.18 -1.53 -14.05
C LEU A 331 19.75 -1.30 -15.46
N GLU A 332 18.96 -1.53 -16.49
CA GLU A 332 19.30 -1.21 -17.88
C GLU A 332 19.01 0.26 -18.26
N LEU A 333 18.43 1.07 -17.36
CA LEU A 333 18.00 2.47 -17.58
C LEU A 333 18.95 3.53 -17.02
#